data_AF-A0A7S2HUU9-F1
#
_entry.id   AF-A0A7S2HUU9-F1
#
_cell.length_a   1.000
_cell.length_b   1.000
_cell.length_c   1.000
_cell.angle_alpha   90.00
_cell.angle_beta   90.00
_cell.angle_gamma   90.00
#
_symmetry.space_group_name_H-M   'P 1'
#
loop_
_entity.id
_entity.type
_entity.pdbx_description
1 polymer ?
#
loop_
_entity_poly.entity_id
_entity_poly.type
_entity_poly.pdbx_seq_one_letter_code
_entity_poly.pdbx_strand_id
1 'polypeptide(L)'
;LASLAFFSSLQGSIVEAVRWLLGKHCRVPRLQPLRAGVPLKVAILGGGLAGSAAALWLRDMLVDDAELDVAVITDGPVGGRCQAVEVAGERYEAGSSTFCGMDVYFKALLRRFSITKWCT
;
A
#
# COMPACT_ATOMS: atom_id res chain seq x y z
N LEU A 1 -21.04 32.88 13.78
CA LEU A 1 -19.70 32.24 13.72
C LEU A 1 -19.72 30.76 14.12
N ALA A 2 -20.43 30.35 15.19
CA ALA A 2 -20.55 28.94 15.59
C ALA A 2 -21.25 28.02 14.56
N SER A 3 -22.23 28.53 13.81
CA SER A 3 -22.98 27.72 12.81
C SER A 3 -22.12 27.32 11.59
N LEU A 4 -21.19 28.18 11.16
CA LEU A 4 -20.27 27.87 10.05
C LEU A 4 -19.19 26.86 10.45
N ALA A 5 -18.73 26.90 11.70
CA ALA A 5 -17.79 25.92 12.25
C ALA A 5 -18.43 24.53 12.45
N PHE A 6 -19.72 24.51 12.78
CA PHE A 6 -20.49 23.26 12.86
C PHE A 6 -20.71 22.64 11.48
N PHE A 7 -20.97 23.48 10.46
CA PHE A 7 -21.16 23.03 9.08
C PHE A 7 -19.86 22.51 8.44
N SER A 8 -18.71 23.12 8.73
CA SER A 8 -17.40 22.62 8.25
C SER A 8 -16.97 21.33 8.95
N SER A 9 -17.30 21.18 10.24
CA SER A 9 -17.09 19.94 11.01
C SER A 9 -17.95 18.77 10.49
N LEU A 10 -19.23 19.04 10.17
CA LEU A 10 -20.13 18.03 9.60
C LEU A 10 -19.71 17.61 8.19
N GLN A 11 -19.24 18.55 7.35
CA GLN A 11 -18.70 18.26 6.03
C GLN A 11 -17.43 17.39 6.11
N GLY A 12 -16.54 17.65 7.07
CA GLY A 12 -15.37 16.81 7.32
C GLY A 12 -15.76 15.38 7.69
N SER A 13 -16.75 15.22 8.57
CA SER A 13 -17.23 13.92 9.03
C SER A 13 -17.92 13.10 7.94
N ILE A 14 -18.72 13.72 7.06
CA ILE A 14 -19.34 13.04 5.91
C ILE A 14 -18.30 12.65 4.87
N VAL A 15 -17.34 13.52 4.56
CA VAL A 15 -16.27 13.21 3.61
C VAL A 15 -15.36 12.10 4.16
N GLU A 16 -15.07 12.09 5.46
CA GLU A 16 -14.35 10.99 6.10
C GLU A 16 -15.16 9.71 6.15
N ALA A 17 -16.47 9.77 6.44
CA ALA A 17 -17.35 8.61 6.43
C ALA A 17 -17.48 8.03 5.01
N VAL A 18 -17.58 8.87 3.98
CA VAL A 18 -17.58 8.47 2.57
C VAL A 18 -16.21 7.92 2.17
N ARG A 19 -15.09 8.53 2.58
CA ARG A 19 -13.74 7.98 2.38
C ARG A 19 -13.54 6.65 3.11
N TRP A 20 -14.13 6.48 4.28
CA TRP A 20 -14.10 5.23 5.05
C TRP A 20 -14.98 4.17 4.39
N LEU A 21 -16.17 4.52 3.91
CA LEU A 21 -17.06 3.62 3.16
C LEU A 21 -16.44 3.20 1.83
N LEU A 22 -15.86 4.13 1.08
CA LEU A 22 -15.14 3.84 -0.17
C LEU A 22 -13.82 3.11 0.10
N GLY A 23 -13.14 3.42 1.20
CA GLY A 23 -11.89 2.77 1.63
C GLY A 23 -12.07 1.36 2.17
N LYS A 24 -13.29 0.95 2.54
CA LYS A 24 -13.63 -0.46 2.85
C LYS A 24 -13.51 -1.37 1.62
N HIS A 25 -13.41 -0.81 0.41
CA HIS A 25 -13.37 -1.58 -0.84
C HIS A 25 -11.98 -1.65 -1.47
N CYS A 26 -10.92 -1.23 -0.77
CA CYS A 26 -9.55 -1.56 -1.19
C CYS A 26 -9.15 -2.99 -0.82
N ARG A 27 -10.12 -3.92 -0.78
CA ARG A 27 -9.78 -5.33 -0.92
C ARG A 27 -9.44 -5.49 -2.39
N VAL A 28 -8.18 -5.78 -2.64
CA VAL A 28 -7.75 -6.22 -3.95
C VAL A 28 -8.67 -7.39 -4.35
N PRO A 29 -9.45 -7.27 -5.43
CA PRO A 29 -10.43 -8.28 -5.79
C PRO A 29 -9.71 -9.61 -6.01
N ARG A 30 -10.22 -10.68 -5.41
CA ARG A 30 -9.72 -12.02 -5.71
C ARG A 30 -9.96 -12.26 -7.21
N LEU A 31 -8.90 -12.56 -7.93
CA LEU A 31 -9.03 -12.88 -9.35
C LEU A 31 -9.73 -14.24 -9.47
N GLN A 32 -10.44 -14.42 -10.58
CA GLN A 32 -10.96 -15.74 -10.91
C GLN A 32 -9.80 -16.75 -10.95
N PRO A 33 -10.03 -18.01 -10.53
CA PRO A 33 -9.00 -19.03 -10.57
C PRO A 33 -8.34 -19.05 -11.94
N LEU A 34 -7.01 -18.91 -11.96
CA LEU A 34 -6.23 -19.25 -13.13
C LEU A 34 -6.54 -20.70 -13.49
N ARG A 35 -6.48 -21.06 -14.78
CA ARG A 35 -6.81 -22.42 -15.25
C ARG A 35 -6.22 -23.46 -14.30
N ALA A 36 -7.10 -24.23 -13.66
CA ALA A 36 -6.72 -25.20 -12.64
C ALA A 36 -5.63 -26.13 -13.17
N GLY A 37 -4.56 -26.29 -12.39
CA GLY A 37 -3.47 -27.24 -12.67
C GLY A 37 -2.27 -26.69 -13.45
N VAL A 38 -2.21 -25.38 -13.77
CA VAL A 38 -0.98 -24.77 -14.32
C VAL A 38 -0.30 -23.91 -13.24
N PRO A 39 0.93 -24.23 -12.82
CA PRO A 39 1.68 -23.40 -11.88
C PRO A 39 1.95 -22.03 -12.53
N LEU A 40 1.64 -20.95 -11.81
CA LEU A 40 1.92 -19.59 -12.27
C LEU A 40 3.25 -19.12 -11.67
N LYS A 41 4.21 -18.79 -12.54
CA LYS A 41 5.48 -18.18 -12.14
C LYS A 41 5.52 -16.72 -12.56
N VAL A 42 5.74 -15.83 -11.59
CA VAL A 42 5.79 -14.38 -11.80
C VAL A 42 7.16 -13.86 -11.35
N ALA A 43 7.88 -13.24 -12.28
CA ALA A 43 9.08 -12.46 -11.96
C ALA A 43 8.72 -10.97 -11.93
N ILE A 44 8.99 -10.32 -10.80
CA ILE A 44 8.81 -8.88 -10.60
C ILE A 44 10.18 -8.22 -10.60
N LEU A 45 10.40 -7.32 -11.56
CA LEU A 45 11.65 -6.58 -11.67
C LEU A 45 11.58 -5.30 -10.82
N GLY A 46 12.45 -5.22 -9.80
CA GLY A 46 12.59 -4.10 -8.88
C GLY A 46 11.96 -4.35 -7.52
N GLY A 47 12.79 -4.38 -6.47
CA GLY A 47 12.39 -4.55 -5.07
C GLY A 47 11.89 -3.28 -4.38
N GLY A 48 11.53 -2.24 -5.13
CA GLY A 48 11.01 -1.00 -4.58
C GLY A 48 9.63 -1.16 -3.91
N LEU A 49 9.08 -0.06 -3.39
CA LEU A 49 7.74 -0.03 -2.80
C LEU A 49 6.69 -0.69 -3.70
N ALA A 50 6.67 -0.32 -4.99
CA ALA A 50 5.69 -0.82 -5.95
C ALA A 50 5.86 -2.32 -6.23
N GLY A 51 7.08 -2.79 -6.47
CA GLY A 51 7.34 -4.22 -6.76
C GLY A 51 7.10 -5.11 -5.55
N SER A 52 7.49 -4.65 -4.36
CA SER A 52 7.20 -5.35 -3.09
C SER A 52 5.69 -5.40 -2.80
N ALA A 53 4.97 -4.29 -3.02
CA ALA A 53 3.51 -4.25 -2.86
C ALA A 53 2.80 -5.15 -3.88
N ALA A 54 3.26 -5.16 -5.13
CA ALA A 54 2.73 -6.03 -6.17
C ALA A 54 2.92 -7.51 -5.81
N ALA A 55 4.10 -7.89 -5.32
CA ALA A 55 4.37 -9.26 -4.88
C ALA A 55 3.43 -9.68 -3.73
N LEU A 56 3.22 -8.78 -2.76
CA LEU A 56 2.31 -9.00 -1.65
C LEU A 56 0.87 -9.20 -2.14
N TRP A 57 0.36 -8.30 -2.98
CA TRP A 57 -1.02 -8.37 -3.45
C TRP A 57 -1.26 -9.53 -4.43
N LEU A 58 -0.29 -9.90 -5.26
CA LEU A 58 -0.41 -11.08 -6.13
C LEU A 58 -0.58 -12.35 -5.31
N ARG A 59 0.16 -12.48 -4.21
CA ARG A 59 -0.02 -13.61 -3.27
C ARG A 59 -1.41 -13.58 -2.64
N ASP A 60 -1.85 -12.42 -2.15
CA ASP A 60 -3.19 -12.28 -1.55
C ASP A 60 -4.32 -12.60 -2.55
N MET A 61 -4.13 -12.30 -3.83
CA MET A 61 -5.13 -12.51 -4.88
C MET A 61 -5.25 -13.96 -5.36
N LEU A 62 -4.17 -14.76 -5.29
CA LEU A 62 -4.04 -16.00 -6.08
C LEU A 62 -3.64 -17.25 -5.27
N VAL A 63 -3.35 -17.12 -3.96
CA VAL A 63 -2.83 -18.23 -3.13
C VAL A 63 -3.75 -19.46 -3.03
N ASP A 64 -5.06 -19.32 -3.21
CA ASP A 64 -6.00 -20.44 -2.99
C ASP A 64 -6.18 -21.36 -4.22
N ASP A 65 -5.81 -20.92 -5.44
CA ASP A 65 -6.25 -21.58 -6.68
C ASP A 65 -5.10 -22.06 -7.60
N ALA A 66 -3.86 -21.64 -7.37
CA ALA A 66 -2.71 -22.00 -8.20
C ALA A 66 -1.43 -22.20 -7.37
N GLU A 67 -0.57 -23.11 -7.82
CA GLU A 67 0.83 -23.17 -7.36
C GLU A 67 1.54 -21.89 -7.88
N LEU A 68 1.48 -20.83 -7.07
CA LEU A 68 2.03 -19.51 -7.38
C LEU A 68 3.46 -19.39 -6.86
N ASP A 69 4.39 -19.16 -7.78
CA ASP A 69 5.77 -18.78 -7.49
C ASP A 69 5.98 -17.31 -7.84
N VAL A 70 6.28 -16.46 -6.85
CA VAL A 70 6.55 -15.03 -7.05
C VAL A 70 7.99 -14.74 -6.63
N ALA A 71 8.82 -14.40 -7.61
CA ALA A 71 10.19 -13.95 -7.41
C ALA A 71 10.29 -12.44 -7.62
N VAL A 72 10.82 -11.72 -6.62
CA VAL A 72 11.18 -10.30 -6.76
C VAL A 72 12.67 -10.22 -7.06
N ILE A 73 13.02 -9.71 -8.23
CA ILE A 73 14.40 -9.58 -8.71
C ILE A 73 14.84 -8.15 -8.47
N THR A 74 15.87 -7.96 -7.67
CA THR A 74 16.42 -6.63 -7.33
C THR A 74 17.94 -6.71 -7.24
N ASP A 75 18.61 -5.69 -7.76
CA ASP A 75 20.06 -5.50 -7.70
C ASP A 75 20.49 -4.57 -6.53
N GLY A 76 19.52 -3.89 -5.92
CA GLY A 76 19.70 -3.01 -4.77
C GLY A 76 18.82 -3.36 -3.57
N PRO A 77 18.81 -2.50 -2.52
CA PRO A 77 18.05 -2.74 -1.31
C PRO A 77 16.54 -2.83 -1.55
N VAL A 78 15.89 -3.72 -0.82
CA VAL A 78 14.42 -3.77 -0.77
C VAL A 78 13.90 -2.43 -0.23
N GLY A 79 12.84 -1.93 -0.84
CA GLY A 79 12.30 -0.58 -0.61
C GLY A 79 12.69 0.41 -1.71
N GLY A 80 13.77 0.16 -2.45
CA GLY A 80 14.19 1.01 -3.57
C GLY A 80 14.47 2.43 -3.10
N ARG A 81 13.64 3.40 -3.48
CA ARG A 81 13.78 4.82 -3.06
C ARG A 81 13.17 5.12 -1.68
N CYS A 82 12.41 4.18 -1.09
CA CYS A 82 11.89 4.33 0.27
C CYS A 82 12.96 3.82 1.24
N GLN A 83 13.93 4.68 1.58
CA GLN A 83 15.04 4.33 2.45
C GLN A 83 15.30 5.43 3.47
N ALA A 84 15.58 5.01 4.69
CA ALA A 84 16.19 5.85 5.72
C ALA A 84 17.71 5.60 5.73
N VAL A 85 18.48 6.68 5.78
CA VAL A 85 19.94 6.67 5.92
C VAL A 85 20.33 7.19 7.30
N GLU A 86 21.45 6.72 7.82
CA GLU A 86 22.00 7.20 9.09
C GLU A 86 23.10 8.23 8.83
N VAL A 87 22.97 9.41 9.45
CA VAL A 87 23.95 10.50 9.36
C VAL A 87 24.21 11.00 10.78
N ALA A 88 25.46 10.92 11.23
CA ALA A 88 25.88 11.35 12.56
C ALA A 88 25.05 10.74 13.73
N GLY A 89 24.62 9.49 13.58
CA GLY A 89 23.82 8.77 14.59
C GLY A 89 22.31 9.05 14.52
N GLU A 90 21.88 9.94 13.63
CA GLU A 90 20.47 10.28 13.41
C GLU A 90 19.97 9.65 12.10
N ARG A 91 18.69 9.22 12.07
CA ARG A 91 18.07 8.62 10.88
C ARG A 91 17.27 9.66 10.08
N TYR A 92 17.54 9.73 8.78
CA TYR A 92 16.88 10.63 7.85
C TYR A 92 16.28 9.88 6.66
N GLU A 93 15.11 10.31 6.21
CA GLU A 93 14.52 9.82 4.96
C GLU A 93 15.33 10.34 3.77
N ALA A 94 15.93 9.43 3.00
CA ALA A 94 16.72 9.78 1.81
C ALA A 94 15.87 9.89 0.52
N GLY A 95 14.60 9.48 0.57
CA GLY A 95 13.72 9.52 -0.59
C GLY A 95 12.28 9.85 -0.23
N SER A 96 11.45 8.83 0.01
CA SER A 96 10.02 9.01 0.23
C SER A 96 9.68 9.55 1.63
N SER A 97 9.75 10.88 1.78
CA SER A 97 9.46 11.58 3.06
C SER A 97 8.00 11.96 3.27
N THR A 98 7.23 12.14 2.19
CA THR A 98 5.82 12.57 2.25
C THR A 98 5.02 11.83 1.21
N PHE A 99 3.75 11.58 1.50
CA PHE A 99 2.84 10.94 0.56
C PHE A 99 1.47 11.60 0.57
N CYS A 100 0.77 11.49 -0.56
CA CYS A 100 -0.56 12.04 -0.70
C CYS A 100 -1.56 11.25 0.14
N GLY A 101 -2.24 11.93 1.07
CA GLY A 101 -3.31 11.37 1.88
C GLY A 101 -4.56 10.95 1.09
N MET A 102 -4.57 11.00 -0.24
CA MET A 102 -5.69 10.51 -1.07
C MET A 102 -5.40 9.14 -1.71
N ASP A 103 -4.17 8.63 -1.64
CA ASP A 103 -3.84 7.31 -2.17
C ASP A 103 -4.41 6.21 -1.28
N VAL A 104 -5.51 5.61 -1.74
CA VAL A 104 -6.24 4.57 -1.02
C VAL A 104 -5.47 3.25 -0.97
N TYR A 105 -4.68 2.93 -2.00
CA TYR A 105 -3.89 1.69 -2.06
C TYR A 105 -2.67 1.77 -1.16
N PHE A 106 -2.00 2.92 -1.16
CA PHE A 106 -0.87 3.14 -0.26
C PHE A 106 -1.34 3.15 1.21
N LYS A 107 -2.49 3.76 1.53
CA LYS A 107 -3.09 3.65 2.87
C LYS A 107 -3.41 2.20 3.25
N ALA A 108 -3.96 1.41 2.32
CA ALA A 108 -4.24 0.00 2.56
C ALA A 108 -2.95 -0.79 2.84
N LEU A 109 -1.89 -0.52 2.08
CA LEU A 109 -0.57 -1.11 2.27
C LEU A 109 0.00 -0.76 3.65
N LEU A 110 0.00 0.52 4.03
CA LEU A 110 0.51 0.97 5.32
C LEU A 110 -0.25 0.36 6.51
N ARG A 111 -1.56 0.25 6.41
CA ARG A 111 -2.41 -0.43 7.41
C ARG A 111 -2.05 -1.91 7.58
N ARG A 112 -1.61 -2.58 6.51
CA ARG A 112 -1.15 -3.99 6.56
C ARG A 112 0.05 -4.17 7.50
N PHE A 113 0.86 -3.12 7.66
CA PHE A 113 2.04 -3.09 8.51
C PHE A 113 1.83 -2.31 9.82
N SER A 114 0.58 -2.00 10.18
CA SER A 114 0.21 -1.25 11.40
C SER A 114 0.89 0.13 11.52
N ILE A 115 1.37 0.68 10.40
CA ILE A 115 1.85 2.05 10.35
C ILE A 115 0.58 2.91 10.40
N THR A 116 0.54 3.92 11.28
CA THR A 116 -0.67 4.75 11.50
C THR A 116 -0.39 6.25 11.58
N LYS A 117 0.87 6.63 11.79
CA LYS A 117 1.33 8.01 11.81
C LYS A 117 2.17 8.27 10.57
N TRP A 118 1.83 9.36 9.90
CA TRP A 118 2.51 9.84 8.72
C TRP A 118 2.36 11.35 8.68
N CYS A 119 3.48 12.03 8.41
CA CYS A 119 3.50 13.47 8.28
C CYS A 119 2.73 13.87 7.01
N THR A 120 1.57 14.51 7.21
CA THR A 120 0.86 15.32 6.21
C THR A 120 1.29 16.76 6.29
#